data_AF-A0A2K9NRR8-F1
#
_entry.id   AF-A0A2K9NRR8-F1
#
_cell.length_a   1.000
_cell.length_b   1.000
_cell.length_c   1.000
_cell.angle_alpha   90.00
_cell.angle_beta   90.00
_cell.angle_gamma   90.00
#
_symmetry.space_group_name_H-M   'P 1'
#
loop_
_entity.id
_entity.type
_entity.pdbx_description
1 polymer ?
#
loop_
_entity_poly.entity_id
_entity_poly.type
_entity_poly.pdbx_seq_one_letter_code
_entity_poly.pdbx_strand_id
1 'polypeptide(L)'
;MKKHIPTLVLLVATTIFATSCDSPRTARSIISSQSGNSLTGNGTTTGSGIDLGGTTTDNTTGTTTNTNIPSDASHCKFSTDGVNGFESTSTHLGSYTLCQSSTDKNSFYMQVKTPPVGSSGDVSICFIPHTTSGSNSIYVGNPMCGTFSDPKTVKKITFVKYTQYSSALINSVMFFKDTSYYYSSPYNRSMMTLDAYKTCMNALAYNNAYYCQAFKTVGQYVLKSF
;
A
#
# COMPACT_ATOMS: atom_id res chain seq x y z
N MET A 1 -64.54 -35.43 28.98
CA MET A 1 -63.41 -34.54 29.33
C MET A 1 -62.20 -34.92 28.48
N LYS A 2 -61.96 -34.16 27.39
CA LYS A 2 -60.86 -34.40 26.43
C LYS A 2 -59.60 -33.67 26.90
N LYS A 3 -58.51 -34.39 27.14
CA LYS A 3 -57.18 -33.83 27.45
C LYS A 3 -56.51 -33.43 26.14
N HIS A 4 -56.25 -32.14 25.96
CA HIS A 4 -55.33 -31.63 24.95
C HIS A 4 -53.90 -31.68 25.50
N ILE A 5 -53.02 -32.41 24.82
CA ILE A 5 -51.57 -32.39 25.01
C ILE A 5 -51.02 -31.34 24.03
N PRO A 6 -50.30 -30.30 24.49
CA PRO A 6 -49.77 -29.29 23.58
C PRO A 6 -48.53 -29.83 22.87
N THR A 7 -48.62 -29.93 21.55
CA THR A 7 -47.52 -30.16 20.61
C THR A 7 -46.68 -28.89 20.51
N LEU A 8 -45.78 -28.70 21.48
CA LEU A 8 -44.72 -27.71 21.44
C LEU A 8 -43.44 -28.44 21.87
N VAL A 9 -42.31 -28.11 21.26
CA VAL A 9 -40.97 -28.67 21.53
C VAL A 9 -40.60 -29.94 20.74
N LEU A 10 -40.55 -29.86 19.41
CA LEU A 10 -39.60 -30.67 18.62
C LEU A 10 -39.34 -30.10 17.21
N LEU A 11 -39.06 -28.81 17.08
CA LEU A 11 -38.67 -28.23 15.78
C LEU A 11 -37.67 -27.06 15.89
N VAL A 12 -36.68 -27.19 16.79
CA VAL A 12 -35.59 -26.20 16.94
C VAL A 12 -34.25 -26.92 17.18
N ALA A 13 -33.82 -27.77 16.25
CA ALA A 13 -32.55 -28.49 16.41
C ALA A 13 -31.78 -28.76 15.09
N THR A 14 -31.94 -27.93 14.06
CA THR A 14 -31.24 -28.14 12.77
C THR A 14 -30.89 -26.85 12.04
N THR A 15 -30.05 -25.99 12.63
CA THR A 15 -29.24 -25.01 11.87
C THR A 15 -27.97 -24.62 12.65
N ILE A 16 -27.01 -25.55 12.81
CA ILE A 16 -25.63 -25.20 13.17
C ILE A 16 -24.68 -25.92 12.22
N PHE A 17 -24.75 -25.58 10.93
CA PHE A 17 -23.66 -25.82 9.99
C PHE A 17 -23.68 -24.72 8.93
N ALA A 18 -23.00 -23.61 9.24
CA ALA A 18 -22.56 -22.64 8.24
C ALA A 18 -21.24 -22.03 8.69
N THR A 19 -20.15 -22.71 8.32
CA THR A 19 -18.92 -22.10 7.80
C THR A 19 -18.33 -20.92 8.58
N SER A 20 -17.60 -21.20 9.66
CA SER A 20 -16.41 -20.40 9.97
C SER A 20 -15.27 -20.83 9.05
N CYS A 21 -15.42 -20.55 7.75
CA CYS A 21 -14.25 -20.31 6.91
C CYS A 21 -13.72 -18.96 7.36
N ASP A 22 -12.94 -18.94 8.45
CA ASP A 22 -12.04 -17.84 8.74
C ASP A 22 -11.06 -17.83 7.56
N SER A 23 -11.39 -17.05 6.52
CA SER A 23 -10.49 -16.90 5.39
C SER A 23 -9.16 -16.46 6.01
N PRO A 24 -8.06 -17.18 5.74
CA PRO A 24 -6.83 -16.99 6.50
C PRO A 24 -6.48 -15.51 6.54
N ARG A 25 -5.95 -15.06 7.69
CA ARG A 25 -5.43 -13.71 7.99
C ARG A 25 -4.30 -13.23 7.05
N THR A 26 -4.30 -13.67 5.80
CA THR A 26 -3.24 -13.50 4.82
C THR A 26 -3.79 -12.80 3.59
N ALA A 27 -3.73 -11.47 3.62
CA ALA A 27 -3.76 -10.67 2.39
C ALA A 27 -2.96 -9.37 2.61
N ARG A 28 -1.86 -9.45 3.37
CA ARG A 28 -0.81 -8.44 3.34
C ARG A 28 0.31 -9.04 2.51
N SER A 29 0.45 -8.59 1.28
CA SER A 29 1.64 -8.89 0.48
C SER A 29 2.71 -7.88 0.89
N ILE A 30 3.80 -8.40 1.43
CA ILE A 30 4.98 -7.59 1.72
C ILE A 30 5.58 -7.21 0.38
N ILE A 31 5.94 -5.93 0.21
CA ILE A 31 6.83 -5.50 -0.86
C ILE A 31 8.20 -6.11 -0.54
N SER A 32 8.40 -7.36 -0.94
CA SER A 32 9.66 -8.05 -0.78
C SER A 32 10.65 -7.43 -1.76
N SER A 33 11.81 -7.03 -1.25
CA SER A 33 12.99 -6.73 -2.05
C SER A 33 13.52 -8.03 -2.67
N GLN A 34 12.74 -8.67 -3.54
CA GLN A 34 13.15 -9.89 -4.22
C GLN A 34 13.65 -9.52 -5.62
N SER A 35 14.98 -9.38 -5.72
CA SER A 35 15.79 -9.55 -6.93
C SER A 35 15.18 -8.99 -8.22
N GLY A 36 15.16 -7.65 -8.30
CA GLY A 36 14.75 -6.88 -9.47
C GLY A 36 14.80 -5.38 -9.15
N ASN A 37 16.01 -4.83 -9.09
CA ASN A 37 16.32 -3.40 -9.00
C ASN A 37 15.90 -2.65 -7.72
N SER A 38 16.25 -3.18 -6.54
CA SER A 38 16.53 -2.28 -5.40
C SER A 38 17.94 -1.70 -5.62
N LEU A 39 18.03 -0.60 -6.35
CA LEU A 39 19.31 0.04 -6.68
C LEU A 39 19.77 0.91 -5.51
N THR A 40 20.37 0.27 -4.51
CA THR A 40 21.20 0.93 -3.50
C THR A 40 22.58 1.19 -4.12
N GLY A 41 23.05 2.44 -4.08
CA GLY A 41 24.39 2.82 -4.52
C GLY A 41 25.46 2.02 -3.76
N ASN A 42 26.34 1.36 -4.52
CA ASN A 42 27.30 0.40 -3.99
C ASN A 42 28.46 1.11 -3.25
N GLY A 43 28.68 0.76 -1.98
CA GLY A 43 29.94 1.00 -1.28
C GLY A 43 30.98 -0.02 -1.75
N THR A 44 32.15 0.46 -2.16
CA THR A 44 33.29 -0.32 -2.63
C THR A 44 33.96 -1.07 -1.49
N THR A 45 33.95 -2.42 -1.54
CA THR A 45 34.93 -3.26 -0.84
C THR A 45 35.92 -3.81 -1.85
N THR A 46 37.17 -3.38 -1.67
CA THR A 46 38.40 -3.81 -2.34
C THR A 46 38.56 -5.34 -2.37
N GLY A 47 38.70 -5.89 -3.58
CA GLY A 47 39.22 -7.22 -3.83
C GLY A 47 40.24 -7.13 -4.98
N SER A 48 41.50 -7.42 -4.67
CA SER A 48 42.65 -7.30 -5.57
C SER A 48 42.49 -8.14 -6.83
N GLY A 49 42.64 -7.50 -7.99
CA GLY A 49 42.85 -8.11 -9.29
C GLY A 49 43.85 -7.26 -10.06
N ILE A 50 45.00 -7.86 -10.37
CA ILE A 50 46.11 -7.25 -11.10
C ILE A 50 45.74 -7.36 -12.59
N ASP A 51 45.69 -6.23 -13.31
CA ASP A 51 45.93 -6.28 -14.76
C ASP A 51 46.51 -4.95 -15.28
N LEU A 52 47.46 -5.11 -16.19
CA LEU A 52 48.38 -4.11 -16.72
C LEU A 52 47.78 -3.37 -17.93
N GLY A 53 47.97 -2.05 -17.96
CA GLY A 53 48.33 -1.32 -19.18
C GLY A 53 47.20 -0.60 -19.92
N GLY A 54 47.38 0.72 -20.11
CA GLY A 54 46.66 1.48 -21.14
C GLY A 54 46.27 2.90 -20.75
N THR A 55 47.22 3.83 -20.84
CA THR A 55 47.01 5.27 -20.69
C THR A 55 46.09 5.81 -21.80
N THR A 56 45.00 6.48 -21.47
CA THR A 56 44.55 7.72 -22.14
C THR A 56 43.67 8.53 -21.21
N THR A 57 44.07 9.77 -21.05
CA THR A 57 43.44 10.84 -20.28
C THR A 57 42.20 11.32 -21.01
N ASP A 58 41.03 11.30 -20.37
CA ASP A 58 39.99 12.28 -20.66
C ASP A 58 39.24 12.66 -19.39
N ASN A 59 39.50 13.89 -18.98
CA ASN A 59 38.99 14.54 -17.78
C ASN A 59 37.71 15.28 -18.16
N THR A 60 36.57 14.60 -18.10
CA THR A 60 35.25 15.24 -18.04
C THR A 60 34.59 14.91 -16.73
N THR A 61 34.58 15.90 -15.84
CA THR A 61 33.86 15.91 -14.56
C THR A 61 32.35 15.96 -14.84
N GLY A 62 31.79 14.84 -15.28
CA GLY A 62 30.34 14.63 -15.31
C GLY A 62 29.89 14.29 -13.89
N THR A 63 29.18 15.21 -13.24
CA THR A 63 28.47 14.92 -11.99
C THR A 63 27.36 13.92 -12.31
N THR A 64 27.68 12.62 -12.25
CA THR A 64 26.74 11.52 -12.47
C THR A 64 25.86 11.34 -11.23
N THR A 65 24.83 12.18 -11.10
CA THR A 65 23.69 11.91 -10.20
C THR A 65 22.79 10.85 -10.83
N ASN A 66 23.27 9.61 -10.96
CA ASN A 66 22.45 8.49 -11.40
C ASN A 66 21.52 8.06 -10.26
N THR A 67 20.43 8.80 -10.07
CA THR A 67 19.23 8.20 -9.49
C THR A 67 18.60 7.37 -10.59
N ASN A 68 18.64 6.06 -10.43
CA ASN A 68 18.10 5.11 -11.40
C ASN A 68 16.56 5.14 -11.37
N ILE A 69 15.97 6.23 -11.86
CA ILE A 69 14.53 6.35 -12.07
C ILE A 69 14.17 5.46 -13.27
N PRO A 70 13.24 4.50 -13.12
CA PRO A 70 12.80 3.65 -14.23
C PRO A 70 12.24 4.49 -15.39
N SER A 71 12.53 4.08 -16.63
CA SER A 71 12.13 4.83 -17.83
C SER A 71 10.60 4.97 -17.96
N ASP A 72 9.84 3.97 -17.52
CA ASP A 72 8.38 3.98 -17.46
C ASP A 72 7.80 4.86 -16.33
N ALA A 73 8.66 5.40 -15.45
CA ALA A 73 8.32 6.36 -14.40
C ALA A 73 8.89 7.77 -14.67
N SER A 74 9.68 7.95 -15.75
CA SER A 74 10.41 9.19 -16.05
C SER A 74 9.53 10.43 -16.29
N HIS A 75 8.23 10.23 -16.51
CA HIS A 75 7.25 11.30 -16.68
C HIS A 75 6.82 11.96 -15.34
N CYS A 76 7.20 11.37 -14.20
CA CYS A 76 6.95 11.92 -12.87
C CYS A 76 8.21 12.59 -12.30
N LYS A 77 8.03 13.41 -11.26
CA LYS A 77 9.14 14.12 -10.61
C LYS A 77 9.62 13.36 -9.37
N PHE A 78 10.81 12.76 -9.46
CA PHE A 78 11.47 12.12 -8.32
C PHE A 78 12.61 13.00 -7.80
N SER A 79 12.85 12.90 -6.49
CA SER A 79 14.00 13.55 -5.86
C SER A 79 15.28 12.78 -6.20
N THR A 80 16.25 13.48 -6.77
CA THR A 80 17.56 12.90 -7.09
C THR A 80 18.57 13.03 -5.94
N ASP A 81 18.34 13.99 -5.04
CA ASP A 81 19.19 14.30 -3.89
C ASP A 81 18.63 13.77 -2.56
N GLY A 82 17.37 13.30 -2.53
CA GLY A 82 16.65 12.89 -1.32
C GLY A 82 16.15 14.07 -0.47
N VAL A 83 16.27 15.31 -0.94
CA VAL A 83 15.97 16.54 -0.20
C VAL A 83 14.92 17.39 -0.91
N ASN A 84 15.05 17.58 -2.23
CA ASN A 84 14.20 18.43 -3.06
C ASN A 84 13.65 17.66 -4.28
N GLY A 85 12.63 18.21 -4.95
CA GLY A 85 12.13 17.64 -6.21
C GLY A 85 11.09 16.53 -6.08
N PHE A 86 10.53 16.30 -4.89
CA PHE A 86 9.36 15.44 -4.70
C PHE A 86 8.12 16.09 -5.35
N GLU A 87 7.27 15.28 -5.98
CA GLU A 87 6.12 15.75 -6.77
C GLU A 87 4.99 16.31 -5.90
N SER A 88 4.78 15.75 -4.72
CA SER A 88 3.60 15.99 -3.90
C SER A 88 3.95 16.16 -2.43
N THR A 89 3.04 16.75 -1.66
CA THR A 89 3.14 16.86 -0.20
C THR A 89 1.77 16.57 0.42
N SER A 90 1.76 15.92 1.59
CA SER A 90 0.57 15.69 2.40
C SER A 90 0.88 15.89 3.87
N THR A 91 -0.12 16.22 4.68
CA THR A 91 0.01 16.26 6.14
C THR A 91 0.30 14.88 6.74
N HIS A 92 -0.09 13.81 6.05
CA HIS A 92 0.08 12.43 6.53
C HIS A 92 1.51 11.89 6.32
N LEU A 93 2.09 12.03 5.12
CA LEU A 93 3.42 11.50 4.78
C LEU A 93 4.53 12.57 4.66
N GLY A 94 4.22 13.86 4.70
CA GLY A 94 5.17 14.90 4.28
C GLY A 94 5.32 14.92 2.76
N SER A 95 6.53 15.23 2.26
CA SER A 95 6.83 15.25 0.82
C SER A 95 7.08 13.85 0.26
N TYR A 96 6.49 13.55 -0.89
CA TYR A 96 6.58 12.24 -1.54
C TYR A 96 6.36 12.35 -3.06
N THR A 97 6.73 11.30 -3.78
CA THR A 97 6.36 11.08 -5.18
C THR A 97 5.69 9.73 -5.29
N LEU A 98 4.49 9.69 -5.85
CA LEU A 98 3.79 8.46 -6.21
C LEU A 98 3.42 8.54 -7.69
N CYS A 99 4.04 7.68 -8.50
CA CYS A 99 3.93 7.69 -9.96
C CYS A 99 3.33 6.36 -10.44
N GLN A 100 2.36 6.39 -11.36
CA GLN A 100 1.91 5.18 -12.04
C GLN A 100 2.86 4.88 -13.19
N SER A 101 3.21 3.61 -13.42
CA SER A 101 3.97 3.22 -14.61
C SER A 101 3.19 3.60 -15.89
N SER A 102 3.91 4.13 -16.88
CA SER A 102 3.35 4.44 -18.19
C SER A 102 3.05 3.17 -19.00
N THR A 103 3.73 2.06 -18.70
CA THR A 103 3.62 0.79 -19.45
C THR A 103 2.81 -0.29 -18.73
N ASP A 104 2.78 -0.29 -17.40
CA ASP A 104 1.99 -1.25 -16.59
C ASP A 104 1.08 -0.52 -15.59
N LYS A 105 -0.21 -0.48 -15.87
CA LYS A 105 -1.22 0.19 -15.03
C LYS A 105 -1.43 -0.46 -13.65
N ASN A 106 -0.82 -1.62 -13.39
CA ASN A 106 -0.82 -2.27 -12.08
C ASN A 106 0.43 -1.93 -11.25
N SER A 107 1.42 -1.27 -11.85
CA SER A 107 2.69 -0.93 -11.21
C SER A 107 2.79 0.56 -10.90
N PHE A 108 3.28 0.87 -9.71
CA PHE A 108 3.48 2.21 -9.20
C PHE A 108 4.87 2.34 -8.61
N TYR A 109 5.38 3.57 -8.56
CA TYR A 109 6.68 3.90 -8.02
C TYR A 109 6.50 4.93 -6.92
N MET A 110 7.03 4.63 -5.73
CA MET A 110 6.90 5.48 -4.55
C MET A 110 8.28 5.88 -4.03
N GLN A 111 8.40 7.16 -3.68
CA GLN A 111 9.54 7.74 -2.98
C GLN A 111 9.02 8.67 -1.89
N VAL A 112 9.61 8.63 -0.69
CA VAL A 112 9.23 9.48 0.44
C VAL A 112 10.44 10.23 0.97
N LYS A 113 10.27 11.52 1.27
CA LYS A 113 11.37 12.35 1.82
C LYS A 113 11.74 11.97 3.24
N THR A 114 10.74 11.64 4.04
CA THR A 114 10.94 11.30 5.46
C THR A 114 10.41 9.89 5.68
N PRO A 115 11.30 8.91 5.96
CA PRO A 115 10.91 7.59 6.43
C PRO A 115 9.83 7.68 7.50
N PRO A 116 8.69 6.99 7.34
CA PRO A 116 7.65 7.00 8.35
C PRO A 116 8.13 6.26 9.60
N VAL A 117 8.10 6.97 10.73
CA VAL A 117 8.42 6.43 12.06
C VAL A 117 7.18 6.51 12.95
N GLY A 118 7.05 5.53 13.85
CA GLY A 118 6.05 5.47 14.90
C GLY A 118 6.70 5.33 16.28
N SER A 119 5.89 5.11 17.32
CA SER A 119 6.36 5.06 18.72
C SER A 119 7.36 3.94 19.00
N SER A 120 7.45 2.94 18.12
CA SER A 120 8.31 1.75 18.28
C SER A 120 9.35 1.60 17.16
N GLY A 121 9.59 2.66 16.37
CA GLY A 121 10.56 2.65 15.27
C GLY A 121 9.93 2.78 13.89
N ASP A 122 10.58 2.18 12.88
CA ASP A 122 10.17 2.28 11.48
C ASP A 122 8.78 1.69 11.24
N VAL A 123 7.99 2.38 10.41
CA VAL A 123 6.63 1.98 10.04
C VAL A 123 6.58 1.66 8.54
N SER A 124 5.75 0.69 8.15
CA SER A 124 5.49 0.44 6.74
C SER A 124 4.45 1.41 6.19
N ILE A 125 4.53 1.75 4.91
CA ILE A 125 3.43 2.39 4.18
C ILE A 125 2.68 1.28 3.46
N CYS A 126 1.37 1.22 3.68
CA CYS A 126 0.47 0.34 2.96
C CYS A 126 -0.22 1.10 1.84
N PHE A 127 -0.44 0.42 0.71
CA PHE A 127 -1.08 0.92 -0.48
C PHE A 127 -2.22 -0.02 -0.84
N ILE A 128 -3.37 0.55 -1.18
CA ILE A 128 -4.57 -0.18 -1.60
C ILE A 128 -4.91 0.31 -3.00
N PRO A 129 -5.03 -0.60 -3.99
CA PRO A 129 -5.38 -0.23 -5.36
C PRO A 129 -6.88 -0.02 -5.49
N HIS A 130 -7.27 1.10 -6.10
CA HIS A 130 -8.66 1.47 -6.35
C HIS A 130 -8.95 1.67 -7.83
N THR A 131 -10.19 1.37 -8.20
CA THR A 131 -10.85 1.88 -9.41
C THR A 131 -11.87 2.92 -8.99
N THR A 132 -11.77 4.10 -9.60
CA THR A 132 -12.68 5.23 -9.39
C THR A 132 -13.46 5.53 -10.67
N SER A 133 -14.76 5.77 -10.54
CA SER A 133 -15.65 6.19 -11.62
C SER A 133 -16.72 7.12 -11.06
N GLY A 134 -16.64 8.41 -11.40
CA GLY A 134 -17.49 9.44 -10.81
C GLY A 134 -17.33 9.51 -9.29
N SER A 135 -18.43 9.39 -8.56
CA SER A 135 -18.45 9.35 -7.09
C SER A 135 -18.11 7.97 -6.49
N ASN A 136 -17.99 6.93 -7.32
CA ASN A 136 -17.79 5.56 -6.87
C ASN A 136 -16.29 5.23 -6.82
N SER A 137 -15.87 4.58 -5.75
CA SER A 137 -14.51 4.06 -5.57
C SER A 137 -14.58 2.67 -4.97
N ILE A 138 -13.97 1.70 -5.65
CA ILE A 138 -13.87 0.32 -5.18
C ILE A 138 -12.40 -0.07 -5.10
N TYR A 139 -12.01 -0.81 -4.06
CA TYR A 139 -10.68 -1.41 -4.01
C TYR A 139 -10.70 -2.71 -4.81
N VAL A 140 -9.67 -2.94 -5.61
CA VAL A 140 -9.68 -3.99 -6.65
C VAL A 140 -8.61 -5.05 -6.48
N GLY A 141 -7.81 -4.96 -5.43
CA GLY A 141 -6.71 -5.89 -5.19
C GLY A 141 -6.20 -5.89 -3.77
N ASN A 142 -5.20 -6.74 -3.55
CA ASN A 142 -4.58 -6.89 -2.24
C ASN A 142 -3.78 -5.63 -1.85
N PRO A 143 -3.86 -5.20 -0.58
CA PRO A 143 -2.96 -4.22 -0.03
C PRO A 143 -1.50 -4.67 -0.15
N MET A 144 -0.64 -3.77 -0.61
CA MET A 144 0.82 -3.94 -0.63
C MET A 144 1.41 -3.06 0.46
N CYS A 145 2.30 -3.57 1.31
CA CYS A 145 2.94 -2.76 2.35
C CYS A 145 4.47 -2.90 2.29
N GLY A 146 5.19 -1.81 2.55
CA GLY A 146 6.65 -1.84 2.58
C GLY A 146 7.24 -0.71 3.40
N THR A 147 8.46 -0.94 3.88
CA THR A 147 9.26 0.05 4.60
C THR A 147 9.96 1.00 3.63
N PHE A 148 10.25 2.22 4.06
CA PHE A 148 10.95 3.22 3.26
C PHE A 148 12.01 3.88 4.14
N SER A 149 13.26 3.46 4.02
CA SER A 149 14.36 3.88 4.90
C SER A 149 15.26 4.95 4.28
N ASP A 150 15.35 5.01 2.96
CA ASP A 150 16.22 5.94 2.23
C ASP A 150 15.38 6.87 1.32
N PRO A 151 15.46 8.20 1.50
CA PRO A 151 14.72 9.14 0.68
C PRO A 151 15.18 9.22 -0.78
N LYS A 152 16.33 8.65 -1.14
CA LYS A 152 16.81 8.53 -2.52
C LYS A 152 16.30 7.28 -3.23
N THR A 153 15.73 6.34 -2.48
CA THR A 153 15.25 5.07 -3.03
C THR A 153 13.84 5.20 -3.59
N VAL A 154 13.68 4.87 -4.88
CA VAL A 154 12.38 4.71 -5.54
C VAL A 154 11.97 3.24 -5.47
N LYS A 155 10.83 2.93 -4.82
CA LYS A 155 10.32 1.56 -4.69
C LYS A 155 9.20 1.29 -5.67
N LYS A 156 9.31 0.17 -6.41
CA LYS A 156 8.22 -0.34 -7.24
C LYS A 156 7.21 -1.11 -6.41
N ILE A 157 5.93 -0.88 -6.68
CA ILE A 157 4.77 -1.52 -6.06
C ILE A 157 3.95 -2.10 -7.20
N THR A 158 3.85 -3.42 -7.29
CA THR A 158 3.03 -4.10 -8.30
C THR A 158 1.84 -4.73 -7.60
N PHE A 159 0.63 -4.29 -7.95
CA PHE A 159 -0.59 -4.78 -7.34
C PHE A 159 -1.06 -6.08 -7.98
N VAL A 160 -1.54 -6.99 -7.13
CA VAL A 160 -2.28 -8.18 -7.55
C VAL A 160 -3.78 -7.91 -7.35
N LYS A 161 -4.52 -7.86 -8.46
CA LYS A 161 -5.98 -7.69 -8.43
C LYS A 161 -6.67 -8.95 -7.95
N TYR A 162 -7.84 -8.78 -7.35
CA TYR A 162 -8.73 -9.91 -7.11
C TYR A 162 -9.27 -10.46 -8.44
N THR A 163 -9.53 -11.76 -8.48
CA THR A 163 -9.98 -12.46 -9.70
C THR A 163 -11.22 -11.79 -10.32
N GLN A 164 -12.20 -11.40 -9.49
CA GLN A 164 -13.42 -10.73 -9.92
C GLN A 164 -13.20 -9.31 -10.47
N TYR A 165 -12.02 -8.72 -10.26
CA TYR A 165 -11.64 -7.39 -10.73
C TYR A 165 -10.41 -7.42 -11.64
N SER A 166 -10.10 -8.56 -12.25
CA SER A 166 -8.91 -8.73 -13.11
C SER A 166 -8.83 -7.71 -14.25
N SER A 167 -9.97 -7.33 -14.84
CA SER A 167 -10.09 -6.32 -15.90
C SER A 167 -10.21 -4.88 -15.41
N ALA A 168 -10.41 -4.65 -14.10
CA ALA A 168 -10.61 -3.32 -13.56
C ALA A 168 -9.34 -2.47 -13.69
N LEU A 169 -9.46 -1.20 -14.09
CA LEU A 169 -8.33 -0.28 -14.19
C LEU A 169 -7.98 0.29 -12.82
N ILE A 170 -6.72 0.16 -12.39
CA ILE A 170 -6.25 0.86 -11.19
C ILE A 170 -5.92 2.30 -11.61
N ASN A 171 -6.79 3.24 -11.26
CA ASN A 171 -6.63 4.67 -11.55
C ASN A 171 -6.55 5.52 -10.28
N SER A 172 -6.56 4.86 -9.11
CA SER A 172 -6.37 5.52 -7.84
C SER A 172 -5.70 4.59 -6.85
N VAL A 173 -4.94 5.17 -5.92
CA VAL A 173 -4.30 4.43 -4.83
C VAL A 173 -4.58 5.18 -3.53
N MET A 174 -5.11 4.44 -2.54
CA MET A 174 -5.13 4.89 -1.16
C MET A 174 -3.86 4.41 -0.48
N PHE A 175 -3.18 5.27 0.27
CA PHE A 175 -2.02 4.87 1.05
C PHE A 175 -1.98 5.53 2.42
N PHE A 176 -1.37 4.84 3.36
CA PHE A 176 -1.29 5.25 4.75
C PHE A 176 -0.13 4.56 5.48
N LYS A 177 0.33 5.16 6.57
CA LYS A 177 1.23 4.52 7.53
C LYS A 177 0.50 3.37 8.20
N ASP A 178 1.13 2.20 8.28
CA ASP A 178 0.60 1.02 8.98
C ASP A 178 0.77 1.19 10.50
N THR A 179 0.00 2.13 11.05
CA THR A 179 -0.06 2.45 12.47
C THR A 179 -1.47 2.21 13.01
N SER A 180 -1.57 2.14 14.34
CA SER A 180 -2.84 2.06 15.04
C SER A 180 -3.36 3.44 15.40
N TYR A 181 -4.66 3.66 15.23
CA TYR A 181 -5.38 4.85 15.67
C TYR A 181 -6.65 4.45 16.42
N TYR A 182 -7.13 5.33 17.30
CA TYR A 182 -8.44 5.16 17.91
C TYR A 182 -9.52 5.57 16.91
N TYR A 183 -10.41 4.64 16.59
CA TYR A 183 -11.58 4.88 15.75
C TYR A 183 -12.82 4.97 16.62
N SER A 184 -13.58 6.06 16.47
CA SER A 184 -14.83 6.28 17.18
C SER A 184 -15.92 5.25 16.81
N SER A 185 -17.09 5.34 17.43
CA SER A 185 -18.25 4.49 17.10
C SER A 185 -18.49 4.48 15.57
N PRO A 186 -18.73 3.31 14.95
CA PRO A 186 -19.04 2.01 15.56
C PRO A 186 -17.84 1.09 15.84
N TYR A 187 -16.58 1.54 15.64
CA TYR A 187 -15.40 0.75 16.03
C TYR A 187 -15.17 0.75 17.54
N ASN A 188 -15.21 1.94 18.14
CA ASN A 188 -14.99 2.21 19.56
C ASN A 188 -13.73 1.55 20.16
N ARG A 189 -12.64 1.50 19.38
CA ARG A 189 -11.38 0.87 19.80
C ARG A 189 -10.21 1.33 18.93
N SER A 190 -8.99 1.10 19.43
CA SER A 190 -7.78 1.29 18.63
C SER A 190 -7.58 0.12 17.67
N MET A 191 -7.32 0.42 16.40
CA MET A 191 -7.10 -0.56 15.34
C MET A 191 -6.03 -0.09 14.37
N MET A 192 -5.36 -1.04 13.70
CA MET A 192 -4.51 -0.73 12.56
C MET A 192 -5.36 -0.12 11.43
N THR A 193 -4.82 0.89 10.74
CA THR A 193 -5.53 1.59 9.65
C THR A 193 -6.03 0.65 8.58
N LEU A 194 -5.24 -0.36 8.19
CA LEU A 194 -5.67 -1.33 7.19
C LEU A 194 -6.88 -2.14 7.65
N ASP A 195 -6.91 -2.56 8.91
CA ASP A 195 -7.99 -3.38 9.44
C ASP A 195 -9.27 -2.54 9.58
N ALA A 196 -9.14 -1.30 10.05
CA ALA A 196 -10.25 -0.36 10.09
C ALA A 196 -10.83 -0.12 8.69
N TYR A 197 -9.98 0.10 7.69
CA TYR A 197 -10.41 0.27 6.30
C TYR A 197 -11.14 -0.97 5.77
N LYS A 198 -10.59 -2.17 5.97
CA LYS A 198 -11.24 -3.43 5.58
C LYS A 198 -12.62 -3.60 6.22
N THR A 199 -12.75 -3.27 7.52
CA THR A 199 -14.05 -3.29 8.19
C THR A 199 -15.02 -2.28 7.59
N CYS A 200 -14.59 -1.06 7.26
CA CYS A 200 -15.41 -0.07 6.55
C CYS A 200 -15.93 -0.65 5.23
N MET A 201 -15.04 -1.20 4.40
CA MET A 201 -15.42 -1.72 3.09
C MET A 201 -16.36 -2.92 3.19
N ASN A 202 -16.11 -3.82 4.14
CA ASN A 202 -17.00 -4.95 4.41
C ASN A 202 -18.39 -4.47 4.87
N ALA A 203 -18.45 -3.48 5.77
CA ALA A 203 -19.72 -2.92 6.24
C ALA A 203 -20.50 -2.22 5.11
N LEU A 204 -19.78 -1.53 4.21
CA LEU A 204 -20.38 -0.86 3.06
C LEU A 204 -21.05 -1.85 2.10
N ALA A 205 -20.51 -3.06 1.95
CA ALA A 205 -21.14 -4.14 1.17
C ALA A 205 -22.51 -4.56 1.73
N TYR A 206 -22.76 -4.32 3.02
CA TYR A 206 -24.06 -4.50 3.68
C TYR A 206 -24.83 -3.18 3.85
N ASN A 207 -24.54 -2.17 3.03
CA ASN A 207 -25.15 -0.84 3.06
C ASN A 207 -24.99 -0.09 4.40
N ASN A 208 -23.92 -0.38 5.15
CA ASN A 208 -23.60 0.30 6.40
C ASN A 208 -22.40 1.25 6.21
N ALA A 209 -22.70 2.53 6.01
CA ALA A 209 -21.67 3.56 5.80
C ALA A 209 -21.02 4.10 7.08
N TYR A 210 -21.54 3.78 8.27
CA TYR A 210 -21.08 4.38 9.54
C TYR A 210 -19.62 4.04 9.87
N TYR A 211 -19.18 2.82 9.58
CA TYR A 211 -17.76 2.45 9.72
C TYR A 211 -16.88 3.30 8.79
N CYS A 212 -17.30 3.51 7.54
CA CYS A 212 -16.55 4.36 6.61
C CYS A 212 -16.53 5.84 7.02
N GLN A 213 -17.62 6.35 7.61
CA GLN A 213 -17.65 7.70 8.17
C GLN A 213 -16.65 7.83 9.32
N ALA A 214 -16.68 6.90 10.29
CA ALA A 214 -15.75 6.89 11.42
C ALA A 214 -14.28 6.75 10.97
N PHE A 215 -14.01 5.94 9.95
CA PHE A 215 -12.68 5.85 9.33
C PHE A 215 -12.23 7.19 8.72
N LYS A 216 -13.12 7.83 7.95
CA LYS A 216 -12.85 9.13 7.32
C LYS A 216 -12.59 10.24 8.34
N THR A 217 -13.28 10.24 9.47
CA THR A 217 -13.08 11.22 10.56
C THR A 217 -11.65 11.19 11.11
N VAL A 218 -11.03 10.00 11.19
CA VAL A 218 -9.62 9.89 11.61
C VAL A 218 -8.69 10.48 10.53
N GLY A 219 -8.99 10.25 9.25
CA GLY A 219 -8.35 10.95 8.14
C GLY A 219 -6.86 10.67 7.95
N GLN A 220 -6.35 9.56 8.51
CA GLN A 220 -4.93 9.19 8.47
C GLN A 220 -4.59 8.38 7.21
N TYR A 221 -4.90 8.94 6.05
CA TYR A 221 -4.60 8.34 4.75
C TYR A 221 -4.53 9.43 3.67
N VAL A 222 -4.03 9.07 2.49
CA VAL A 222 -4.09 9.88 1.28
C VAL A 222 -4.71 9.04 0.18
N LEU A 223 -5.59 9.65 -0.63
CA LEU A 223 -6.13 9.06 -1.85
C LEU A 223 -5.62 9.88 -3.03
N LYS A 224 -4.81 9.28 -3.91
CA LYS A 224 -4.33 9.92 -5.15
C LYS A 224 -4.99 9.25 -6.35
N SER A 225 -5.50 10.06 -7.28
CA SER A 225 -6.01 9.62 -8.59
C SER A 225 -4.99 9.95 -9.68
N PHE A 226 -5.04 9.19 -10.78
CA PHE A 226 -4.13 9.27 -11.92
C PHE A 226 -4.91 9.44 -13.23
#